data_AF-A0A7I8EVA0-F1
#
_entry.id   AF-A0A7I8EVA0-F1
#
_cell.length_a   1.000
_cell.length_b   1.000
_cell.length_c   1.000
_cell.angle_alpha   90.00
_cell.angle_beta   90.00
_cell.angle_gamma   90.00
#
_symmetry.space_group_name_H-M   'P 1'
#
loop_
_entity.id
_entity.type
_entity.pdbx_description
1 polymer ?
#
loop_
_entity_poly.entity_id
_entity_poly.type
_entity_poly.pdbx_seq_one_letter_code
_entity_poly.pdbx_strand_id
1 'polypeptide(L)'
;MAFGVTWNGRLALDRPLDSEHNAYLQAFHLVHRTRVDAAQLALRPDILRTAVGLPVGPEGAYYVGSEPGFDDPANALSLDEHEPPVGQPSVLCPWMPTEDGQVLILDETHDCVRIVEWLHYILEHFLVPWGYVLNGNMLLEAKIEDDLDRVTITVEDNSVHVATQQPDGTFGGPVHADIYCVHKDAPQTKHICTHLVGKLTVPFCRWFIEAGRLDKLNGARPDEQFECVLVCPACYQHLEHGETEIDLRKVCRGCYTEIENWGYFDGFISTIAVRERDAGLHLALKTVQVPWQQHARILVMQPLTISRESEWIAILADGEVVRLNLTTCSVTSLLHLPSSDLRLDQRLRLRISPDGECAALVNVLGRYGFVLDLKAQRVTRKLERDDYHSDVSNFPLAFFVMDDRTLLVHGTEWNRLDISDPITGECLTQRPSVAWTPEKPPQHYLDYFHAGLIVSPNQEWLVDDGWVWQPHGMLVAYRLRRWLHENVWETEDTTFDHQICVRDYWDRALCWIDGHTLAVWGYGDGEEWLLPAVRIFDVETTAELRWFLGPSGVLVFDNYLYSFSADDPLAVWDVETGERLLHIPDFSPSHYHPGVGHFLRIGESGTFVVGQLNADPKNGHSKMAIGAMI
;
A
#
# COMPACT_ATOMS: atom_id res chain seq x y z
N MET A 1 5.70 21.91 36.00
CA MET A 1 4.89 21.73 37.22
C MET A 1 3.52 21.28 36.78
N ALA A 2 3.26 19.97 36.78
CA ALA A 2 1.98 19.42 36.33
C ALA A 2 1.02 19.38 37.52
N PHE A 3 0.34 20.48 37.79
CA PHE A 3 -0.80 20.49 38.69
C PHE A 3 -2.03 19.91 37.98
N GLY A 4 -2.65 18.86 38.54
CA GLY A 4 -4.06 18.55 38.33
C GLY A 4 -4.39 17.49 37.29
N VAL A 5 -3.94 16.25 37.50
CA VAL A 5 -4.56 15.07 36.89
C VAL A 5 -5.64 14.57 37.86
N THR A 6 -6.89 14.51 37.43
CA THR A 6 -7.98 13.85 38.16
C THR A 6 -8.39 12.57 37.45
N TRP A 7 -8.68 11.50 38.17
CA TRP A 7 -9.10 10.24 37.56
C TRP A 7 -10.42 9.74 38.12
N ASN A 8 -11.15 8.98 37.31
CA ASN A 8 -12.36 8.29 37.69
C ASN A 8 -12.41 6.90 37.05
N GLY A 9 -12.59 5.87 37.87
CA GLY A 9 -12.59 4.49 37.45
C GLY A 9 -11.80 3.61 38.40
N ARG A 10 -11.58 2.35 38.02
CA ARG A 10 -10.84 1.38 38.85
C ARG A 10 -10.15 0.34 37.98
N LEU A 11 -8.93 -0.03 38.35
CA LEU A 11 -8.22 -1.18 37.82
C LEU A 11 -8.13 -2.23 38.93
N ALA A 12 -8.96 -3.27 38.82
CA ALA A 12 -9.12 -4.31 39.83
C ALA A 12 -8.38 -5.58 39.43
N LEU A 13 -7.76 -6.21 40.41
CA LEU A 13 -7.15 -7.53 40.26
C LEU A 13 -8.23 -8.62 40.36
N ASP A 14 -8.01 -9.74 39.67
CA ASP A 14 -8.86 -10.93 39.73
C ASP A 14 -8.97 -11.54 41.13
N ARG A 15 -7.95 -11.30 41.97
CA ARG A 15 -7.88 -11.67 43.39
C ARG A 15 -6.98 -10.70 44.17
N PRO A 16 -7.16 -10.57 45.50
CA PRO A 16 -6.27 -9.76 46.32
C PRO A 16 -4.80 -10.21 46.20
N LEU A 17 -3.87 -9.25 46.20
CA LEU A 17 -2.44 -9.52 46.31
C LEU A 17 -2.12 -10.29 47.59
N ASP A 18 -1.20 -11.24 47.48
CA ASP A 18 -0.62 -11.88 48.66
C ASP A 18 0.11 -10.82 49.51
N SER A 19 0.20 -11.04 50.83
CA SER A 19 0.73 -10.03 51.76
C SER A 19 2.15 -9.58 51.41
N GLU A 20 2.96 -10.50 50.88
CA GLU A 20 4.35 -10.22 50.46
C GLU A 20 4.40 -9.40 49.15
N HIS A 21 3.55 -9.73 48.16
CA HIS A 21 3.43 -8.97 46.91
C HIS A 21 2.90 -7.55 47.16
N ASN A 22 1.89 -7.41 48.03
CA ASN A 22 1.33 -6.11 48.39
C ASN A 22 2.37 -5.23 49.09
N ALA A 23 3.05 -5.77 50.12
CA ALA A 23 4.07 -5.04 50.85
C ALA A 23 5.24 -4.60 49.96
N TYR A 24 5.66 -5.47 49.02
CA TYR A 24 6.69 -5.11 48.05
C TYR A 24 6.24 -3.98 47.13
N LEU A 25 5.05 -4.04 46.52
CA LEU A 25 4.57 -3.00 45.61
C LEU A 25 4.32 -1.66 46.32
N GLN A 26 3.87 -1.68 47.57
CA GLN A 26 3.78 -0.46 48.40
C GLN A 26 5.16 0.16 48.63
N ALA A 27 6.17 -0.64 48.98
CA ALA A 27 7.54 -0.14 49.11
C ALA A 27 8.11 0.30 47.75
N PHE A 28 7.75 -0.39 46.67
CA PHE A 28 8.21 -0.08 45.32
C PHE A 28 7.72 1.30 44.86
N HIS A 29 6.49 1.65 45.18
CA HIS A 29 5.94 2.96 44.86
C HIS A 29 6.71 4.11 45.55
N LEU A 30 7.15 3.92 46.80
CA LEU A 30 7.75 4.98 47.64
C LEU A 30 9.22 5.28 47.32
N VAL A 31 9.91 4.42 46.57
CA VAL A 31 11.35 4.57 46.32
C VAL A 31 11.59 5.44 45.10
N HIS A 32 12.35 6.52 45.29
CA HIS A 32 12.89 7.33 44.20
C HIS A 32 13.94 6.51 43.43
N ARG A 33 13.69 6.31 42.13
CA ARG A 33 14.47 5.42 41.25
C ARG A 33 15.65 6.16 40.65
N THR A 34 16.85 5.72 40.99
CA THR A 34 18.11 6.22 40.41
C THR A 34 18.97 5.05 39.97
N ARG A 35 19.86 5.28 39.01
CA ARG A 35 20.82 4.25 38.59
C ARG A 35 21.81 3.95 39.70
N VAL A 36 21.93 2.69 40.09
CA VAL A 36 22.87 2.25 41.11
C VAL A 36 23.66 1.02 40.64
N ASP A 37 24.90 0.87 41.11
CA ASP A 37 25.67 -0.36 40.89
C ASP A 37 24.96 -1.57 41.52
N ALA A 38 24.40 -2.44 40.68
CA ALA A 38 23.64 -3.60 41.09
C ALA A 38 24.47 -4.63 41.89
N ALA A 39 25.79 -4.71 41.66
CA ALA A 39 26.67 -5.63 42.39
C ALA A 39 26.91 -5.14 43.83
N GLN A 40 27.02 -3.82 44.02
CA GLN A 40 27.08 -3.23 45.37
C GLN A 40 25.74 -3.32 46.09
N LEU A 41 24.64 -3.10 45.37
CA LEU A 41 23.28 -3.15 45.94
C LEU A 41 22.89 -4.57 46.38
N ALA A 42 23.38 -5.60 45.66
CA ALA A 42 23.18 -7.01 46.03
C ALA A 42 23.78 -7.42 47.39
N LEU A 43 24.73 -6.64 47.92
CA LEU A 43 25.31 -6.88 49.25
C LEU A 43 24.42 -6.37 50.39
N ARG A 44 23.32 -5.67 50.09
CA ARG A 44 22.44 -5.05 51.07
C ARG A 44 21.19 -5.89 51.35
N PRO A 45 20.71 -5.92 52.60
CA PRO A 45 19.45 -6.58 52.93
C PRO A 45 18.27 -5.90 52.24
N ASP A 46 17.46 -6.68 51.53
CA ASP A 46 16.18 -6.26 50.98
C ASP A 46 15.18 -7.41 51.18
N ILE A 47 14.54 -7.38 52.35
CA ILE A 47 13.69 -8.49 52.83
C ILE A 47 12.44 -8.61 51.95
N LEU A 48 11.83 -7.48 51.56
CA LEU A 48 10.62 -7.47 50.75
C LEU A 48 10.88 -8.01 49.34
N ARG A 49 11.94 -7.55 48.66
CA ARG A 49 12.32 -8.06 47.34
C ARG A 49 12.64 -9.56 47.36
N THR A 50 13.33 -10.01 48.40
CA THR A 50 13.72 -11.42 48.52
C THR A 50 12.51 -12.31 48.81
N ALA A 51 11.54 -11.83 49.60
CA ALA A 51 10.29 -12.55 49.89
C ALA A 51 9.51 -12.86 48.61
N VAL A 52 9.44 -11.90 47.68
CA VAL A 52 8.74 -12.06 46.39
C VAL A 52 9.60 -12.70 45.28
N GLY A 53 10.79 -13.18 45.62
CA GLY A 53 11.66 -13.95 44.70
C GLY A 53 12.31 -13.14 43.58
N LEU A 54 12.35 -11.81 43.66
CA LEU A 54 12.91 -10.95 42.61
C LEU A 54 14.44 -10.83 42.73
N PRO A 55 15.19 -10.72 41.62
CA PRO A 55 16.60 -10.33 41.65
C PRO A 55 16.73 -8.84 42.01
N VAL A 56 17.95 -8.34 42.20
CA VAL A 56 18.18 -6.88 42.38
C VAL A 56 17.79 -6.07 41.14
N GLY A 57 17.84 -6.71 39.96
CA GLY A 57 17.54 -6.09 38.67
C GLY A 57 18.72 -5.30 38.08
N PRO A 58 18.68 -4.98 36.77
CA PRO A 58 19.64 -4.09 36.14
C PRO A 58 19.65 -2.75 36.87
N GLU A 59 20.85 -2.24 37.18
CA GLU A 59 21.04 -0.93 37.83
C GLU A 59 20.22 -0.70 39.12
N GLY A 60 19.84 -1.78 39.82
CA GLY A 60 19.04 -1.71 41.05
C GLY A 60 17.52 -1.61 40.86
N ALA A 61 17.01 -1.87 39.65
CA ALA A 61 15.60 -1.66 39.29
C ALA A 61 14.55 -2.23 40.27
N TYR A 62 14.81 -3.36 40.93
CA TYR A 62 13.84 -4.01 41.84
C TYR A 62 14.15 -3.82 43.32
N TYR A 63 15.14 -2.99 43.65
CA TYR A 63 15.49 -2.75 45.04
C TYR A 63 14.45 -1.84 45.72
N VAL A 64 14.04 -2.23 46.93
CA VAL A 64 13.11 -1.46 47.78
C VAL A 64 13.56 -1.36 49.24
N GLY A 65 14.78 -1.83 49.54
CA GLY A 65 15.30 -1.95 50.91
C GLY A 65 15.72 -0.64 51.58
N SER A 66 15.43 0.53 51.03
CA SER A 66 15.73 1.82 51.66
C SER A 66 14.59 2.28 52.57
N GLU A 67 14.92 2.63 53.82
CA GLU A 67 13.94 3.26 54.71
C GLU A 67 13.67 4.71 54.28
N PRO A 68 12.42 5.22 54.33
CA PRO A 68 12.11 6.58 53.92
C PRO A 68 12.74 7.62 54.87
N GLY A 69 13.77 8.34 54.41
CA GLY A 69 14.38 9.44 55.16
C GLY A 69 15.72 9.91 54.57
N PHE A 70 16.00 11.20 54.67
CA PHE A 70 17.24 11.86 54.23
C PHE A 70 18.46 11.30 54.98
N ASP A 71 18.99 10.18 54.49
CA ASP A 71 20.37 9.69 54.54
C ASP A 71 20.37 8.26 53.97
N ASP A 72 19.68 8.04 52.83
CA ASP A 72 19.66 6.73 52.19
C ASP A 72 21.06 6.41 51.65
N PRO A 73 21.74 5.37 52.16
CA PRO A 73 23.05 5.00 51.66
C PRO A 73 23.02 4.51 50.19
N ALA A 74 21.86 4.31 49.56
CA ALA A 74 21.73 4.10 48.12
C ALA A 74 22.00 5.38 47.31
N ASN A 75 21.69 6.56 47.84
CA ASN A 75 22.10 7.84 47.24
C ASN A 75 23.62 7.98 47.17
N ALA A 76 24.36 7.39 48.12
CA ALA A 76 25.82 7.35 48.09
C ALA A 76 26.40 6.39 47.02
N LEU A 77 25.56 5.54 46.42
CA LEU A 77 25.90 4.62 45.32
C LEU A 77 25.27 5.06 43.98
N SER A 78 24.54 6.18 43.98
CA SER A 78 23.89 6.71 42.78
C SER A 78 24.92 7.08 41.73
N LEU A 79 24.76 6.54 40.53
CA LEU A 79 25.56 6.87 39.35
C LEU A 79 25.07 8.18 38.71
N ASP A 80 23.75 8.42 38.75
CA ASP A 80 23.07 9.64 38.32
C ASP A 80 21.73 9.77 39.06
N GLU A 81 21.52 10.89 39.74
CA GLU A 81 20.33 11.15 40.57
C GLU A 81 19.09 11.57 39.77
N HIS A 82 19.26 11.85 38.48
CA HIS A 82 18.17 12.29 37.59
C HIS A 82 17.74 11.24 36.58
N GLU A 83 18.46 10.12 36.46
CA GLU A 83 18.14 9.06 35.50
C GLU A 83 17.66 7.79 36.20
N PRO A 84 16.53 7.21 35.74
CA PRO A 84 16.04 5.95 36.29
C PRO A 84 16.93 4.76 35.82
N PRO A 85 16.87 3.63 36.55
CA PRO A 85 17.41 2.35 36.07
C PRO A 85 16.95 2.04 34.65
N VAL A 86 17.84 1.47 33.84
CA VAL A 86 17.52 1.03 32.47
C VAL A 86 16.25 0.18 32.45
N GLY A 87 15.28 0.61 31.65
CA GLY A 87 13.98 -0.04 31.46
C GLY A 87 12.84 0.53 32.33
N GLN A 88 13.11 1.42 33.28
CA GLN A 88 12.06 2.09 34.06
C GLN A 88 11.56 3.37 33.39
N PRO A 89 10.24 3.67 33.42
CA PRO A 89 9.67 4.82 32.71
C PRO A 89 10.09 6.19 33.26
N SER A 90 10.29 6.33 34.57
CA SER A 90 10.71 7.57 35.22
C SER A 90 11.30 7.30 36.61
N VAL A 91 11.70 8.35 37.33
CA VAL A 91 12.28 8.24 38.68
C VAL A 91 11.24 7.95 39.78
N LEU A 92 9.94 8.04 39.49
CA LEU A 92 8.87 7.82 40.47
C LEU A 92 7.74 7.01 39.83
N CYS A 93 7.36 5.91 40.46
CA CYS A 93 6.22 5.10 40.03
C CYS A 93 4.94 5.68 40.61
N PRO A 94 3.96 6.13 39.81
CA PRO A 94 2.74 6.75 40.34
C PRO A 94 1.70 5.75 40.83
N TRP A 95 1.88 4.46 40.53
CA TRP A 95 0.92 3.41 40.87
C TRP A 95 1.25 2.74 42.20
N MET A 96 0.22 2.49 43.00
CA MET A 96 0.30 1.70 44.21
C MET A 96 -0.94 0.80 44.38
N PRO A 97 -0.81 -0.36 45.03
CA PRO A 97 -1.97 -1.15 45.43
C PRO A 97 -2.69 -0.53 46.63
N THR A 98 -4.00 -0.78 46.73
CA THR A 98 -4.78 -0.46 47.93
C THR A 98 -4.35 -1.29 49.14
N GLU A 99 -4.68 -0.85 50.37
CA GLU A 99 -4.33 -1.59 51.61
C GLU A 99 -4.84 -3.05 51.60
N ASP A 100 -6.01 -3.29 50.99
CA ASP A 100 -6.60 -4.62 50.83
C ASP A 100 -6.05 -5.43 49.64
N GLY A 101 -5.15 -4.84 48.84
CA GLY A 101 -4.48 -5.48 47.71
C GLY A 101 -5.39 -5.81 46.54
N GLN A 102 -6.60 -5.24 46.45
CA GLN A 102 -7.58 -5.59 45.41
C GLN A 102 -7.53 -4.69 44.17
N VAL A 103 -7.01 -3.47 44.30
CA VAL A 103 -7.09 -2.42 43.26
C VAL A 103 -5.73 -1.73 43.15
N LEU A 104 -5.36 -1.35 41.93
CA LEU A 104 -4.27 -0.39 41.69
C LEU A 104 -4.85 1.02 41.57
N ILE A 105 -4.24 1.96 42.28
CA ILE A 105 -4.61 3.38 42.28
C ILE A 105 -3.38 4.24 41.99
N LEU A 106 -3.64 5.47 41.52
CA LEU A 106 -2.62 6.50 41.41
C LEU A 106 -2.46 7.22 42.75
N ASP A 107 -1.23 7.61 43.07
CA ASP A 107 -0.95 8.45 44.23
C ASP A 107 -1.14 9.94 43.89
N GLU A 108 -2.06 10.59 44.62
CA GLU A 108 -2.38 12.01 44.51
C GLU A 108 -1.23 12.94 44.94
N THR A 109 -0.20 12.41 45.61
CA THR A 109 0.90 13.20 46.19
C THR A 109 2.14 13.34 45.29
N HIS A 110 2.23 12.58 44.19
CA HIS A 110 3.35 12.61 43.24
C HIS A 110 2.93 13.18 41.87
N ASP A 111 3.88 13.79 41.15
CA ASP A 111 3.68 14.20 39.75
C ASP A 111 3.37 12.94 38.90
N CYS A 112 2.10 12.81 38.48
CA CYS A 112 1.57 11.67 37.72
C CYS A 112 2.04 11.69 36.25
N VAL A 113 3.31 11.38 36.02
CA VAL A 113 3.96 11.36 34.70
C VAL A 113 4.20 9.91 34.26
N ARG A 114 4.08 9.61 32.96
CA ARG A 114 4.29 8.26 32.38
C ARG A 114 3.38 7.17 32.97
N ILE A 115 2.12 7.50 33.23
CA ILE A 115 1.15 6.62 33.92
C ILE A 115 0.94 5.31 33.15
N VAL A 116 0.80 5.37 31.83
CA VAL A 116 0.55 4.19 30.99
C VAL A 116 1.78 3.29 30.96
N GLU A 117 2.96 3.88 30.78
CA GLU A 117 4.23 3.17 30.72
C GLU A 117 4.55 2.46 32.06
N TRP A 118 4.26 3.10 33.19
CA TRP A 118 4.40 2.47 34.51
C TRP A 118 3.40 1.34 34.75
N LEU A 119 2.17 1.45 34.22
CA LEU A 119 1.18 0.39 34.31
C LEU A 119 1.65 -0.86 33.57
N HIS A 120 2.19 -0.69 32.36
CA HIS A 120 2.84 -1.78 31.62
C HIS A 120 4.01 -2.40 32.39
N TYR A 121 4.89 -1.57 32.97
CA TYR A 121 6.02 -2.04 33.76
C TYR A 121 5.57 -2.90 34.96
N ILE A 122 4.53 -2.47 35.70
CA ILE A 122 4.01 -3.24 36.85
C ILE A 122 3.39 -4.57 36.41
N LEU A 123 2.65 -4.56 35.30
CA LEU A 123 2.08 -5.78 34.73
C LEU A 123 3.19 -6.76 34.33
N GLU A 124 4.20 -6.29 33.60
CA GLU A 124 5.29 -7.11 33.07
C GLU A 124 6.19 -7.69 34.16
N HIS A 125 6.61 -6.87 35.13
CA HIS A 125 7.65 -7.25 36.07
C HIS A 125 7.12 -7.88 37.35
N PHE A 126 5.85 -7.63 37.69
CA PHE A 126 5.29 -8.02 38.98
C PHE A 126 4.01 -8.84 38.82
N LEU A 127 2.93 -8.25 38.30
CA LEU A 127 1.61 -8.86 38.37
C LEU A 127 1.46 -10.10 37.49
N VAL A 128 1.89 -10.05 36.23
CA VAL A 128 1.81 -11.20 35.32
C VAL A 128 2.74 -12.34 35.78
N PRO A 129 4.02 -12.10 36.14
CA PRO A 129 4.88 -13.14 36.70
C PRO A 129 4.34 -13.79 37.98
N TRP A 130 3.66 -13.03 38.83
CA TRP A 130 3.00 -13.55 40.03
C TRP A 130 1.63 -14.19 39.75
N GLY A 131 1.15 -14.12 38.51
CA GLY A 131 -0.07 -14.78 38.06
C GLY A 131 -1.36 -14.04 38.47
N TYR A 132 -1.36 -12.72 38.45
CA TYR A 132 -2.55 -11.88 38.61
C TYR A 132 -3.06 -11.38 37.26
N VAL A 133 -4.36 -11.09 37.20
CA VAL A 133 -5.02 -10.48 36.04
C VAL A 133 -5.65 -9.16 36.46
N LEU A 134 -5.24 -8.09 35.81
CA LEU A 134 -5.77 -6.75 36.01
C LEU A 134 -6.82 -6.47 34.94
N ASN A 135 -7.96 -5.95 35.38
CA ASN A 135 -9.06 -5.54 34.52
C ASN A 135 -9.66 -4.22 35.00
N GLY A 136 -10.16 -3.41 34.08
CA GLY A 136 -10.95 -2.24 34.43
C GLY A 136 -10.80 -1.07 33.48
N ASN A 137 -11.50 0.01 33.80
CA ASN A 137 -11.50 1.22 33.01
C ASN A 137 -11.21 2.40 33.93
N MET A 138 -10.39 3.33 33.46
CA MET A 138 -10.02 4.54 34.17
C MET A 138 -9.96 5.72 33.22
N LEU A 139 -10.76 6.75 33.48
CA LEU A 139 -10.70 8.03 32.80
C LEU A 139 -9.72 8.93 33.55
N LEU A 140 -8.78 9.52 32.82
CA LEU A 140 -7.83 10.53 33.27
C LEU A 140 -8.21 11.88 32.64
N GLU A 141 -8.31 12.92 33.46
CA GLU A 141 -8.53 14.29 33.02
C GLU A 141 -7.34 15.14 33.46
N ALA A 142 -6.64 15.76 32.51
CA ALA A 142 -5.52 16.67 32.77
C ALA A 142 -5.84 18.06 32.21
N LYS A 143 -5.59 19.11 32.99
CA LYS A 143 -5.81 20.50 32.56
C LYS A 143 -4.49 21.12 32.12
N ILE A 144 -4.35 21.47 30.84
CA ILE A 144 -3.16 22.12 30.29
C ILE A 144 -3.56 23.48 29.71
N GLU A 145 -3.06 24.56 30.31
CA GLU A 145 -3.09 25.95 29.80
C GLU A 145 -4.42 26.49 29.19
N ASP A 146 -5.55 25.87 29.52
CA ASP A 146 -6.98 26.19 29.22
C ASP A 146 -7.74 25.11 28.43
N ASP A 147 -7.07 24.05 27.97
CA ASP A 147 -7.68 22.85 27.38
C ASP A 147 -7.77 21.67 28.38
N LEU A 148 -8.77 20.80 28.20
CA LEU A 148 -8.98 19.58 28.99
C LEU A 148 -8.69 18.37 28.10
N ASP A 149 -7.54 17.73 28.33
CA ASP A 149 -7.25 16.43 27.73
C ASP A 149 -7.90 15.34 28.57
N ARG A 150 -8.70 14.50 27.91
CA ARG A 150 -9.38 13.35 28.52
C ARG A 150 -8.87 12.06 27.89
N VAL A 151 -8.22 11.24 28.70
CA VAL A 151 -7.64 9.96 28.26
C VAL A 151 -8.34 8.82 28.99
N THR A 152 -8.86 7.85 28.26
CA THR A 152 -9.42 6.62 28.84
C THR A 152 -8.39 5.51 28.74
N ILE A 153 -8.05 4.89 29.87
CA ILE A 153 -7.28 3.66 29.96
C ILE A 153 -8.26 2.51 30.21
N THR A 154 -8.26 1.52 29.33
CA THR A 154 -9.00 0.28 29.44
C THR A 154 -8.00 -0.87 29.57
N VAL A 155 -8.13 -1.68 30.60
CA VAL A 155 -7.33 -2.89 30.79
C VAL A 155 -8.25 -4.10 30.70
N GLU A 156 -7.96 -4.99 29.76
CA GLU A 156 -8.68 -6.24 29.55
C GLU A 156 -7.68 -7.40 29.55
N ASP A 157 -7.78 -8.29 30.53
CA ASP A 157 -6.90 -9.44 30.70
C ASP A 157 -5.40 -9.07 30.60
N ASN A 158 -4.98 -8.07 31.39
CA ASN A 158 -3.63 -7.47 31.38
C ASN A 158 -3.23 -6.72 30.09
N SER A 159 -4.13 -6.60 29.10
CA SER A 159 -3.90 -5.81 27.88
C SER A 159 -4.38 -4.38 28.09
N VAL A 160 -3.48 -3.41 27.95
CA VAL A 160 -3.77 -1.99 28.16
C VAL A 160 -4.11 -1.33 26.83
N HIS A 161 -5.24 -0.62 26.80
CA HIS A 161 -5.75 0.16 25.68
C HIS A 161 -5.92 1.61 26.13
N VAL A 162 -5.55 2.56 25.29
CA VAL A 162 -5.63 4.00 25.60
C VAL A 162 -6.40 4.70 24.49
N ALA A 163 -7.32 5.59 24.84
CA ALA A 163 -8.08 6.41 23.88
C ALA A 163 -8.17 7.86 24.36
N THR A 164 -8.05 8.83 23.44
CA THR A 164 -8.14 10.26 23.76
C THR A 164 -9.47 10.82 23.28
N GLN A 165 -10.20 11.54 24.13
CA GLN A 165 -11.42 12.22 23.73
C GLN A 165 -11.09 13.59 23.13
N GLN A 166 -11.49 13.83 21.89
CA GLN A 166 -11.36 15.12 21.23
C GLN A 166 -12.37 16.15 21.81
N PRO A 167 -12.12 17.46 21.64
CA PRO A 167 -13.00 18.53 22.15
C PRO A 167 -14.46 18.47 21.67
N ASP A 168 -14.74 17.74 20.58
CA ASP A 168 -16.07 17.53 20.00
C ASP A 168 -16.82 16.33 20.58
N GLY A 169 -16.20 15.59 21.52
CA GLY A 169 -16.77 14.41 22.18
C GLY A 169 -16.50 13.08 21.46
N THR A 170 -15.79 13.08 20.34
CA THR A 170 -15.36 11.86 19.62
C THR A 170 -14.09 11.27 20.22
N PHE A 171 -13.94 9.93 20.20
CA PHE A 171 -12.71 9.27 20.66
C PHE A 171 -11.72 9.17 19.50
N GLY A 172 -10.61 9.89 19.59
CA GLY A 172 -9.44 9.71 18.73
C GLY A 172 -8.65 8.45 19.11
N GLY A 173 -7.97 7.87 18.13
CA GLY A 173 -7.18 6.63 18.25
C GLY A 173 -6.07 6.67 19.33
N PRO A 174 -5.47 5.50 19.62
CA PRO A 174 -4.54 5.33 20.74
C PRO A 174 -3.29 6.21 20.64
N VAL A 175 -2.83 6.72 21.79
CA VAL A 175 -1.54 7.42 21.94
C VAL A 175 -0.50 6.40 22.41
N HIS A 176 0.56 6.22 21.62
CA HIS A 176 1.40 5.04 21.63
C HIS A 176 2.50 5.00 22.71
N ALA A 177 2.51 3.92 23.50
CA ALA A 177 3.63 3.46 24.30
C ALA A 177 4.53 2.50 23.51
N ASP A 178 5.80 2.45 23.88
CA ASP A 178 6.85 1.63 23.28
C ASP A 178 6.54 0.11 23.27
N ILE A 179 6.51 -0.52 22.08
CA ILE A 179 6.17 -1.95 21.91
C ILE A 179 7.36 -2.89 22.18
N TYR A 180 7.42 -3.52 23.35
CA TYR A 180 8.35 -4.64 23.57
C TYR A 180 7.65 -5.97 23.26
N CYS A 181 8.11 -6.71 22.25
CA CYS A 181 7.52 -8.01 21.92
C CYS A 181 7.86 -9.08 22.98
N VAL A 182 6.92 -9.32 23.91
CA VAL A 182 7.01 -10.32 24.99
C VAL A 182 6.46 -11.71 24.60
N HIS A 183 5.89 -11.83 23.40
CA HIS A 183 5.29 -13.07 22.87
C HIS A 183 6.36 -14.08 22.42
N LYS A 184 6.86 -14.91 23.36
CA LYS A 184 7.95 -15.88 23.10
C LYS A 184 7.54 -17.08 22.21
N ASP A 185 6.24 -17.43 22.16
CA ASP A 185 5.71 -18.60 21.44
C ASP A 185 4.71 -18.22 20.34
N ALA A 186 4.99 -17.13 19.60
CA ALA A 186 4.11 -16.72 18.51
C ALA A 186 4.22 -17.69 17.30
N PRO A 187 3.09 -18.14 16.73
CA PRO A 187 3.09 -19.07 15.59
C PRO A 187 3.66 -18.46 14.30
N GLN A 188 3.76 -17.12 14.23
CA GLN A 188 4.34 -16.37 13.13
C GLN A 188 5.19 -15.22 13.68
N THR A 189 6.43 -15.13 13.20
CA THR A 189 7.39 -14.08 13.57
C THR A 189 7.90 -13.35 12.32
N LYS A 190 8.30 -12.08 12.48
CA LYS A 190 8.97 -11.26 11.46
C LYS A 190 10.21 -10.60 12.09
N HIS A 191 11.16 -10.17 11.27
CA HIS A 191 12.39 -9.53 11.75
C HIS A 191 12.26 -7.99 11.80
N ILE A 192 12.84 -7.38 12.83
CA ILE A 192 13.09 -5.94 12.91
C ILE A 192 14.52 -5.69 13.41
N CYS A 193 15.12 -4.53 13.16
CA CYS A 193 16.37 -4.19 13.82
C CYS A 193 16.14 -3.97 15.32
N THR A 194 17.13 -4.30 16.15
CA THR A 194 17.05 -4.18 17.60
C THR A 194 16.73 -2.75 18.07
N HIS A 195 17.07 -1.73 17.26
CA HIS A 195 16.78 -0.33 17.56
C HIS A 195 15.31 0.07 17.46
N LEU A 196 14.47 -0.68 16.72
CA LEU A 196 13.02 -0.44 16.63
C LEU A 196 12.22 -1.15 17.72
N VAL A 197 12.85 -2.07 18.45
CA VAL A 197 12.19 -2.81 19.52
C VAL A 197 11.83 -1.83 20.62
N GLY A 198 10.54 -1.71 20.93
CA GLY A 198 10.06 -0.80 21.96
C GLY A 198 10.24 0.65 21.58
N LYS A 199 10.18 1.02 20.29
CA LYS A 199 10.31 2.44 19.88
C LYS A 199 9.43 2.75 18.67
N LEU A 200 8.21 3.25 18.91
CA LEU A 200 7.31 3.71 17.85
C LEU A 200 7.62 5.14 17.36
N THR A 201 8.34 5.93 18.17
CA THR A 201 8.78 7.29 17.83
C THR A 201 9.98 7.32 16.89
N VAL A 202 10.67 6.20 16.72
CA VAL A 202 11.80 6.09 15.81
C VAL A 202 11.26 5.75 14.42
N PRO A 203 11.60 6.54 13.39
CA PRO A 203 11.26 6.19 12.03
C PRO A 203 11.71 4.77 11.64
N PHE A 204 10.96 4.11 10.77
CA PHE A 204 11.35 2.81 10.25
C PHE A 204 11.34 2.79 8.72
N CYS A 205 12.32 2.11 8.15
CA CYS A 205 12.36 1.75 6.74
C CYS A 205 12.03 0.27 6.59
N ARG A 206 11.38 -0.11 5.48
CA ARG A 206 11.17 -1.51 5.10
C ARG A 206 12.34 -2.00 4.25
N TRP A 207 13.06 -2.99 4.76
CA TRP A 207 14.11 -3.70 4.04
C TRP A 207 13.61 -5.04 3.56
N PHE A 208 13.43 -5.17 2.25
CA PHE A 208 13.16 -6.49 1.69
C PHE A 208 14.46 -7.27 1.55
N ILE A 209 14.39 -8.56 1.85
CA ILE A 209 15.45 -9.53 1.65
C ILE A 209 14.88 -10.79 1.01
N GLU A 210 15.72 -11.58 0.34
CA GLU A 210 15.28 -12.85 -0.24
C GLU A 210 14.85 -13.83 0.87
N ALA A 211 13.70 -14.48 0.69
CA ALA A 211 13.24 -15.50 1.62
C ALA A 211 14.28 -16.62 1.78
N GLY A 212 14.60 -16.95 3.03
CA GLY A 212 15.65 -17.93 3.37
C GLY A 212 17.08 -17.38 3.46
N ARG A 213 17.32 -16.09 3.16
CA ARG A 213 18.63 -15.45 3.35
C ARG A 213 18.97 -15.21 4.83
N LEU A 214 17.95 -14.95 5.66
CA LEU A 214 18.11 -14.94 7.13
C LEU A 214 17.96 -16.34 7.75
N ASP A 215 17.07 -17.17 7.19
CA ASP A 215 16.69 -18.47 7.77
C ASP A 215 17.32 -19.68 7.04
N LYS A 216 18.66 -19.84 7.12
CA LYS A 216 19.26 -21.19 7.24
C LYS A 216 18.91 -21.87 8.58
N LEU A 217 18.11 -21.21 9.42
CA LEU A 217 17.62 -21.66 10.72
C LEU A 217 16.09 -21.47 10.79
N ASN A 218 15.37 -22.46 10.27
CA ASN A 218 13.95 -22.81 10.47
C ASN A 218 12.85 -21.91 9.86
N GLY A 219 12.31 -22.41 8.74
CA GLY A 219 10.85 -22.56 8.61
C GLY A 219 10.07 -21.52 7.81
N ALA A 220 10.70 -20.71 6.97
CA ALA A 220 9.97 -19.88 6.00
C ALA A 220 9.23 -20.78 5.00
N ARG A 221 7.96 -20.46 4.71
CA ARG A 221 7.22 -21.14 3.65
C ARG A 221 7.75 -20.65 2.28
N PRO A 222 7.86 -21.53 1.26
CA PRO A 222 8.38 -21.17 -0.06
C PRO A 222 7.52 -20.21 -0.90
N ASP A 223 6.35 -19.78 -0.40
CA ASP A 223 5.34 -19.00 -1.11
C ASP A 223 5.49 -17.47 -0.98
N GLU A 224 6.27 -16.97 -0.01
CA GLU A 224 6.65 -15.55 0.07
C GLU A 224 8.05 -15.34 -0.55
N GLN A 225 8.14 -14.66 -1.70
CA GLN A 225 9.41 -14.47 -2.44
C GLN A 225 10.45 -13.63 -1.67
N PHE A 226 9.96 -12.74 -0.79
CA PHE A 226 10.75 -11.81 0.01
C PHE A 226 10.27 -11.80 1.46
N GLU A 227 11.21 -11.63 2.39
CA GLU A 227 10.91 -11.28 3.77
C GLU A 227 11.11 -9.77 3.95
N CYS A 228 10.14 -9.09 4.58
CA CYS A 228 10.25 -7.68 4.94
C CYS A 228 10.80 -7.55 6.36
N VAL A 229 11.87 -6.79 6.51
CA VAL A 229 12.54 -6.49 7.77
C VAL A 229 12.41 -5.00 8.06
N LEU A 230 11.90 -4.60 9.22
CA LEU A 230 11.87 -3.18 9.58
C LEU A 230 13.21 -2.76 10.15
N VAL A 231 13.79 -1.65 9.71
CA VAL A 231 15.06 -1.13 10.25
C VAL A 231 14.97 0.38 10.49
N CYS A 232 15.72 0.91 11.46
CA CYS A 232 15.76 2.35 11.72
C CYS A 232 16.66 3.09 10.71
N PRO A 233 16.58 4.44 10.59
CA PRO A 233 17.40 5.25 9.69
C PRO A 233 18.92 5.07 9.84
N ALA A 234 19.40 4.79 11.06
CA ALA A 234 20.83 4.52 11.26
C ALA A 234 21.23 3.18 10.63
N CYS A 235 20.46 2.12 10.85
CA CYS A 235 20.67 0.83 10.21
C CYS A 235 20.51 0.91 8.68
N TYR A 236 19.57 1.73 8.20
CA TYR A 236 19.41 2.06 6.78
C TYR A 236 20.72 2.60 6.18
N GLN A 237 21.33 3.61 6.83
CA GLN A 237 22.58 4.19 6.34
C GLN A 237 23.70 3.14 6.27
N HIS A 238 23.81 2.27 7.27
CA HIS A 238 24.80 1.18 7.23
C HIS A 238 24.57 0.23 6.04
N LEU A 239 23.32 -0.17 5.78
CA LEU A 239 22.98 -1.03 4.63
C LEU A 239 23.27 -0.38 3.29
N GLU A 240 22.98 0.91 3.12
CA GLU A 240 23.28 1.64 1.88
C GLU A 240 24.78 1.70 1.58
N HIS A 241 25.62 1.78 2.61
CA HIS A 241 27.08 1.77 2.46
C HIS A 241 27.66 0.36 2.24
N GLY A 242 26.80 -0.66 2.11
CA GLY A 242 27.19 -2.04 1.79
C GLY A 242 27.56 -2.89 3.00
N GLU A 243 27.28 -2.42 4.22
CA GLU A 243 27.40 -3.25 5.42
C GLU A 243 26.27 -4.29 5.43
N THR A 244 26.58 -5.54 5.80
CA THR A 244 25.60 -6.65 5.78
C THR A 244 25.22 -7.17 7.16
N GLU A 245 25.80 -6.63 8.22
CA GLU A 245 25.59 -7.07 9.60
C GLU A 245 24.85 -5.99 10.39
N ILE A 246 23.52 -6.13 10.45
CA ILE A 246 22.70 -5.41 11.43
C ILE A 246 22.19 -6.40 12.45
N ASP A 247 22.17 -5.99 13.72
CA ASP A 247 21.51 -6.73 14.78
C ASP A 247 19.98 -6.74 14.56
N LEU A 248 19.48 -7.91 14.16
CA LEU A 248 18.06 -8.16 13.96
C LEU A 248 17.49 -8.95 15.15
N ARG A 249 16.21 -8.72 15.43
CA ARG A 249 15.42 -9.45 16.41
C ARG A 249 14.13 -9.96 15.76
N LYS A 250 13.75 -11.21 16.07
CA LYS A 250 12.42 -11.75 15.74
C LYS A 250 11.39 -11.20 16.72
N VAL A 251 10.30 -10.66 16.19
CA VAL A 251 9.11 -10.23 16.93
C VAL A 251 7.88 -10.97 16.41
N CYS A 252 6.82 -11.08 17.21
CA CYS A 252 5.57 -11.69 16.75
C CYS A 252 4.91 -10.82 15.68
N ARG A 253 4.08 -11.44 14.83
CA ARG A 253 3.33 -10.73 13.78
C ARG A 253 2.53 -9.54 14.31
N GLY A 254 1.93 -9.64 15.49
CA GLY A 254 1.18 -8.55 16.12
C GLY A 254 2.05 -7.31 16.35
N CYS A 255 3.18 -7.46 17.05
CA CYS A 255 4.10 -6.35 17.32
C CYS A 255 4.74 -5.79 16.03
N TYR A 256 5.00 -6.65 15.05
CA TYR A 256 5.48 -6.19 13.74
C TYR A 256 4.43 -5.29 13.05
N THR A 257 3.19 -5.76 12.95
CA THR A 257 2.08 -5.00 12.34
C THR A 257 1.78 -3.71 13.10
N GLU A 258 1.99 -3.70 14.43
CA GLU A 258 1.80 -2.49 15.23
C GLU A 258 2.87 -1.44 14.92
N ILE A 259 4.14 -1.82 14.73
CA ILE A 259 5.17 -0.90 14.23
C ILE A 259 4.82 -0.41 12.82
N GLU A 260 4.34 -1.27 11.93
CA GLU A 260 3.97 -0.86 10.58
C GLU A 260 2.79 0.12 10.53
N ASN A 261 1.77 -0.11 11.37
CA ASN A 261 0.56 0.70 11.36
C ASN A 261 0.74 2.04 12.09
N TRP A 262 1.60 2.07 13.10
CA TRP A 262 1.66 3.19 14.05
C TRP A 262 3.04 3.85 14.15
N GLY A 263 4.09 3.21 13.63
CA GLY A 263 5.42 3.80 13.54
C GLY A 263 5.49 4.85 12.42
N TYR A 264 6.50 5.71 12.49
CA TYR A 264 6.74 6.68 11.41
C TYR A 264 7.48 6.00 10.25
N PHE A 265 6.78 5.71 9.16
CA PHE A 265 7.39 5.11 7.98
C PHE A 265 8.29 6.11 7.23
N ASP A 266 9.52 5.70 6.93
CA ASP A 266 10.60 6.51 6.34
C ASP A 266 11.27 5.81 5.14
N GLY A 267 10.47 4.99 4.43
CA GLY A 267 10.83 4.49 3.11
C GLY A 267 11.33 3.06 3.01
N PHE A 268 11.84 2.71 1.82
CA PHE A 268 12.26 1.36 1.46
C PHE A 268 13.77 1.28 1.24
N ILE A 269 14.36 0.13 1.57
CA ILE A 269 15.75 -0.17 1.23
C ILE A 269 15.79 -0.90 -0.11
N SER A 270 16.34 -0.22 -1.11
CA SER A 270 16.40 -0.63 -2.52
C SER A 270 17.46 -1.70 -2.84
N THR A 271 18.08 -2.31 -1.83
CA THR A 271 19.21 -3.26 -2.03
C THR A 271 18.80 -4.62 -2.60
N ILE A 272 17.51 -4.88 -2.85
CA ILE A 272 17.13 -6.10 -3.57
C ILE A 272 17.51 -5.98 -5.03
N ALA A 273 18.48 -6.79 -5.44
CA ALA A 273 18.74 -7.05 -6.84
C ALA A 273 17.51 -7.73 -7.48
N VAL A 274 17.05 -7.18 -8.59
CA VAL A 274 16.14 -7.87 -9.50
C VAL A 274 16.72 -9.24 -9.82
N ARG A 275 15.94 -10.31 -9.58
CA ARG A 275 16.36 -11.67 -9.95
C ARG A 275 16.39 -11.79 -11.46
N GLU A 276 17.43 -12.41 -11.99
CA GLU A 276 17.60 -12.63 -13.42
C GLU A 276 17.74 -14.11 -13.73
N ARG A 277 17.07 -14.55 -14.79
CA ARG A 277 17.19 -15.90 -15.33
C ARG A 277 17.34 -15.83 -16.84
N ASP A 278 18.46 -16.31 -17.37
CA ASP A 278 18.63 -16.43 -18.82
C ASP A 278 17.66 -17.47 -19.39
N ALA A 279 16.68 -17.01 -20.15
CA ALA A 279 15.68 -17.83 -20.83
C ALA A 279 16.01 -18.09 -22.31
N GLY A 280 17.21 -17.69 -22.79
CA GLY A 280 17.57 -17.77 -24.21
C GLY A 280 16.71 -16.87 -25.09
N LEU A 281 16.19 -15.79 -24.53
CA LEU A 281 15.40 -14.78 -25.25
C LEU A 281 16.33 -13.75 -25.88
N HIS A 282 15.99 -13.31 -27.10
CA HIS A 282 16.71 -12.25 -27.78
C HIS A 282 15.77 -11.39 -28.63
N LEU A 283 16.14 -10.12 -28.82
CA LEU A 283 15.34 -9.17 -29.57
C LEU A 283 15.95 -8.94 -30.97
N ALA A 284 15.18 -9.23 -32.02
CA ALA A 284 15.53 -8.88 -33.39
C ALA A 284 14.99 -7.49 -33.71
N LEU A 285 15.87 -6.55 -34.09
CA LEU A 285 15.50 -5.19 -34.47
C LEU A 285 15.53 -5.01 -35.99
N LYS A 286 14.52 -4.32 -36.52
CA LYS A 286 14.42 -3.93 -37.92
C LYS A 286 13.96 -2.48 -38.04
N THR A 287 14.67 -1.69 -38.81
CA THR A 287 14.22 -0.36 -39.20
C THR A 287 13.27 -0.45 -40.41
N VAL A 288 12.13 0.21 -40.31
CA VAL A 288 11.09 0.29 -41.34
C VAL A 288 10.87 1.75 -41.69
N GLN A 289 10.88 2.05 -42.99
CA GLN A 289 10.50 3.36 -43.50
C GLN A 289 9.14 3.26 -44.17
N VAL A 290 8.26 4.21 -43.90
CA VAL A 290 6.99 4.35 -44.62
C VAL A 290 6.94 5.69 -45.35
N PRO A 291 6.12 5.83 -46.41
CA PRO A 291 5.86 7.11 -47.04
C PRO A 291 5.27 8.09 -46.02
N TRP A 292 6.00 9.16 -45.72
CA TRP A 292 5.62 10.10 -44.66
C TRP A 292 5.60 11.53 -45.18
N GLN A 293 4.56 12.27 -44.82
CA GLN A 293 4.47 13.68 -45.18
C GLN A 293 5.50 14.51 -44.40
N GLN A 294 6.05 15.52 -45.06
CA GLN A 294 7.04 16.40 -44.44
C GLN A 294 6.41 17.14 -43.25
N HIS A 295 7.04 17.07 -42.07
CA HIS A 295 6.58 17.68 -40.82
C HIS A 295 5.31 17.09 -40.18
N ALA A 296 4.74 15.99 -40.72
CA ALA A 296 3.66 15.29 -40.04
C ALA A 296 4.16 14.66 -38.73
N ARG A 297 3.51 14.99 -37.62
CA ARG A 297 3.85 14.50 -36.27
C ARG A 297 2.73 13.64 -35.73
N ILE A 298 3.06 12.43 -35.28
CA ILE A 298 2.12 11.54 -34.58
C ILE A 298 1.90 12.09 -33.16
N LEU A 299 0.64 12.30 -32.77
CA LEU A 299 0.26 12.68 -31.41
C LEU A 299 -0.01 11.47 -30.53
N VAL A 300 -0.71 10.49 -31.08
CA VAL A 300 -1.06 9.23 -30.40
C VAL A 300 -1.26 8.14 -31.44
N MET A 301 -0.94 6.89 -31.10
CA MET A 301 -1.21 5.74 -31.94
C MET A 301 -1.54 4.49 -31.11
N GLN A 302 -2.26 3.55 -31.71
CA GLN A 302 -2.60 2.27 -31.08
C GLN A 302 -2.65 1.17 -32.16
N PRO A 303 -2.22 -0.07 -31.83
CA PRO A 303 -2.25 -1.18 -32.79
C PRO A 303 -3.66 -1.67 -33.08
N LEU A 304 -3.88 -2.16 -34.30
CA LEU A 304 -5.06 -2.94 -34.68
C LEU A 304 -4.80 -4.40 -34.34
N THR A 305 -5.16 -4.80 -33.13
CA THR A 305 -4.79 -6.11 -32.55
C THR A 305 -5.38 -7.31 -33.28
N ILE A 306 -6.50 -7.15 -33.98
CA ILE A 306 -7.12 -8.18 -34.83
C ILE A 306 -6.33 -8.47 -36.11
N SER A 307 -5.43 -7.56 -36.51
CA SER A 307 -4.65 -7.71 -37.74
C SER A 307 -3.50 -8.70 -37.56
N ARG A 308 -3.23 -9.47 -38.62
CA ARG A 308 -2.02 -10.31 -38.74
C ARG A 308 -0.82 -9.54 -39.30
N GLU A 309 -1.04 -8.29 -39.68
CA GLU A 309 0.00 -7.37 -40.10
C GLU A 309 0.22 -6.34 -38.99
N SER A 310 1.36 -5.65 -39.02
CA SER A 310 1.66 -4.60 -38.05
C SER A 310 0.92 -3.32 -38.44
N GLU A 311 -0.40 -3.34 -38.25
CA GLU A 311 -1.31 -2.24 -38.55
C GLU A 311 -1.59 -1.37 -37.31
N TRP A 312 -1.66 -0.06 -37.52
CA TRP A 312 -1.84 0.92 -36.45
C TRP A 312 -2.78 2.02 -36.90
N ILE A 313 -3.56 2.56 -35.98
CA ILE A 313 -4.26 3.83 -36.17
C ILE A 313 -3.47 4.91 -35.45
N ALA A 314 -3.20 6.02 -36.15
CA ALA A 314 -2.48 7.16 -35.60
C ALA A 314 -3.26 8.46 -35.86
N ILE A 315 -3.16 9.38 -34.90
CA ILE A 315 -3.70 10.74 -35.00
C ILE A 315 -2.52 11.70 -35.19
N LEU A 316 -2.58 12.50 -36.24
CA LEU A 316 -1.55 13.48 -36.58
C LEU A 316 -1.85 14.86 -35.97
N ALA A 317 -0.81 15.69 -35.88
CA ALA A 317 -0.88 17.01 -35.23
C ALA A 317 -1.82 18.01 -35.92
N ASP A 318 -2.14 17.80 -37.19
CA ASP A 318 -3.12 18.58 -37.94
C ASP A 318 -4.56 18.05 -37.81
N GLY A 319 -4.76 16.94 -37.11
CA GLY A 319 -6.07 16.28 -36.95
C GLY A 319 -6.38 15.20 -37.98
N GLU A 320 -5.44 14.84 -38.86
CA GLU A 320 -5.61 13.71 -39.76
C GLU A 320 -5.54 12.37 -39.01
N VAL A 321 -6.49 11.47 -39.28
CA VAL A 321 -6.52 10.10 -38.79
C VAL A 321 -6.01 9.19 -39.89
N VAL A 322 -4.92 8.48 -39.62
CA VAL A 322 -4.26 7.62 -40.60
C VAL A 322 -4.18 6.17 -40.13
N ARG A 323 -4.25 5.24 -41.07
CA ARG A 323 -3.88 3.84 -40.89
C ARG A 323 -2.46 3.62 -41.40
N LEU A 324 -1.60 3.10 -40.55
CA LEU A 324 -0.21 2.75 -40.85
C LEU A 324 -0.07 1.24 -40.91
N ASN A 325 0.64 0.75 -41.91
CA ASN A 325 0.99 -0.66 -42.01
C ASN A 325 2.51 -0.78 -42.16
N LEU A 326 3.17 -1.25 -41.11
CA LEU A 326 4.62 -1.39 -41.07
C LEU A 326 5.10 -2.69 -41.75
N THR A 327 4.19 -3.62 -42.03
CA THR A 327 4.51 -4.84 -42.80
C THR A 327 4.60 -4.53 -44.29
N THR A 328 3.61 -3.82 -44.83
CA THR A 328 3.52 -3.44 -46.25
C THR A 328 4.15 -2.07 -46.55
N CYS A 329 4.61 -1.38 -45.51
CA CYS A 329 5.19 -0.04 -45.56
C CYS A 329 4.26 1.00 -46.20
N SER A 330 2.97 1.01 -45.81
CA SER A 330 1.96 1.91 -46.37
C SER A 330 1.32 2.81 -45.33
N VAL A 331 0.87 3.98 -45.78
CA VAL A 331 0.07 4.94 -44.99
C VAL A 331 -1.18 5.25 -45.78
N THR A 332 -2.35 5.21 -45.13
CA THR A 332 -3.64 5.52 -45.73
C THR A 332 -4.39 6.51 -44.85
N SER A 333 -4.82 7.63 -45.43
CA SER A 333 -5.71 8.58 -44.76
C SER A 333 -7.09 7.96 -44.60
N LEU A 334 -7.67 8.04 -43.41
CA LEU A 334 -9.00 7.54 -43.13
C LEU A 334 -10.01 8.69 -43.09
N LEU A 335 -9.78 9.68 -42.23
CA LEU A 335 -10.64 10.84 -42.07
C LEU A 335 -9.88 12.00 -41.43
N HIS A 336 -10.47 13.19 -41.46
CA HIS A 336 -9.97 14.35 -40.73
C HIS A 336 -10.92 14.68 -39.58
N LEU A 337 -10.36 14.96 -38.39
CA LEU A 337 -11.15 15.32 -37.22
C LEU A 337 -11.83 16.68 -37.45
N PRO A 338 -13.12 16.83 -37.11
CA PRO A 338 -13.80 18.11 -37.21
C PRO A 338 -13.30 19.06 -36.11
N SER A 339 -13.44 20.37 -36.36
CA SER A 339 -13.17 21.38 -35.34
C SER A 339 -14.04 21.16 -34.09
N SER A 340 -13.42 21.25 -32.91
CA SER A 340 -14.06 20.99 -31.62
C SER A 340 -13.25 21.53 -30.45
N ASP A 341 -13.76 21.33 -29.24
CA ASP A 341 -13.08 21.63 -27.98
C ASP A 341 -12.04 20.57 -27.57
N LEU A 342 -11.91 19.47 -28.32
CA LEU A 342 -10.81 18.50 -28.14
C LEU A 342 -9.47 19.16 -28.48
N ARG A 343 -8.56 19.19 -27.51
CA ARG A 343 -7.27 19.87 -27.60
C ARG A 343 -6.17 18.94 -28.10
N LEU A 344 -5.81 19.05 -29.38
CA LEU A 344 -4.75 18.22 -29.99
C LEU A 344 -3.33 18.58 -29.50
N ASP A 345 -3.17 19.73 -28.86
CA ASP A 345 -1.93 20.17 -28.22
C ASP A 345 -1.75 19.61 -26.79
N GLN A 346 -2.77 18.97 -26.23
CA GLN A 346 -2.71 18.29 -24.94
C GLN A 346 -2.48 16.78 -25.08
N ARG A 347 -2.23 16.10 -23.96
CA ARG A 347 -2.08 14.64 -23.95
C ARG A 347 -3.38 13.97 -24.39
N LEU A 348 -3.29 13.13 -25.43
CA LEU A 348 -4.41 12.39 -26.00
C LEU A 348 -4.35 10.91 -25.62
N ARG A 349 -5.52 10.26 -25.57
CA ARG A 349 -5.66 8.82 -25.47
C ARG A 349 -6.54 8.31 -26.59
N LEU A 350 -6.03 7.32 -27.30
CA LEU A 350 -6.75 6.56 -28.31
C LEU A 350 -7.12 5.20 -27.71
N ARG A 351 -8.36 4.77 -27.97
CA ARG A 351 -8.86 3.42 -27.72
C ARG A 351 -9.48 2.88 -29.00
N ILE A 352 -9.06 1.72 -29.44
CA ILE A 352 -9.62 0.99 -30.59
C ILE A 352 -10.45 -0.16 -30.06
N SER A 353 -11.61 -0.41 -30.66
CA SER A 353 -12.47 -1.55 -30.29
C SER A 353 -11.80 -2.89 -30.62
N PRO A 354 -12.16 -3.99 -29.91
CA PRO A 354 -11.57 -5.31 -30.16
C PRO A 354 -11.69 -5.80 -31.61
N ASP A 355 -12.79 -5.45 -32.31
CA ASP A 355 -13.02 -5.76 -33.71
C ASP A 355 -12.25 -4.85 -34.70
N GLY A 356 -11.63 -3.77 -34.21
CA GLY A 356 -10.91 -2.80 -35.03
C GLY A 356 -11.79 -1.90 -35.91
N GLU A 357 -13.12 -1.92 -35.73
CA GLU A 357 -14.06 -1.13 -36.54
C GLU A 357 -14.37 0.25 -35.95
N CYS A 358 -14.19 0.43 -34.64
CA CYS A 358 -14.42 1.69 -33.94
C CYS A 358 -13.14 2.19 -33.26
N ALA A 359 -13.05 3.50 -33.06
CA ALA A 359 -12.07 4.11 -32.17
C ALA A 359 -12.68 5.25 -31.37
N ALA A 360 -12.09 5.57 -30.23
CA ALA A 360 -12.44 6.72 -29.43
C ALA A 360 -11.16 7.48 -29.04
N LEU A 361 -11.23 8.81 -29.16
CA LEU A 361 -10.12 9.73 -28.94
C LEU A 361 -10.55 10.78 -27.90
N VAL A 362 -9.79 10.92 -26.82
CA VAL A 362 -10.11 11.85 -25.72
C VAL A 362 -8.86 12.62 -25.28
N ASN A 363 -9.04 13.80 -24.70
CA ASN A 363 -8.01 14.41 -23.86
C ASN A 363 -7.86 13.57 -22.59
N VAL A 364 -6.63 13.24 -22.20
CA VAL A 364 -6.36 12.41 -21.03
C VAL A 364 -6.86 13.11 -19.76
N LEU A 365 -6.40 14.33 -19.50
CA LEU A 365 -6.90 15.18 -18.41
C LEU A 365 -7.78 16.26 -19.03
N GLY A 366 -9.06 15.95 -19.23
CA GLY A 366 -9.99 16.84 -19.87
C GLY A 366 -11.41 16.29 -19.95
N ARG A 367 -12.22 16.95 -20.79
CA ARG A 367 -13.67 16.74 -20.85
C ARG A 367 -14.18 16.24 -22.19
N TYR A 368 -13.41 16.39 -23.26
CA TYR A 368 -13.92 16.22 -24.62
C TYR A 368 -13.26 15.06 -25.35
N GLY A 369 -14.03 14.47 -26.27
CA GLY A 369 -13.55 13.42 -27.16
C GLY A 369 -14.43 13.17 -28.37
N PHE A 370 -14.05 12.16 -29.13
CA PHE A 370 -14.78 11.67 -30.30
C PHE A 370 -14.89 10.16 -30.27
N VAL A 371 -15.98 9.66 -30.84
CA VAL A 371 -16.10 8.28 -31.30
C VAL A 371 -16.05 8.28 -32.83
N LEU A 372 -15.26 7.38 -33.39
CA LEU A 372 -14.94 7.25 -34.79
C LEU A 372 -15.41 5.88 -35.28
N ASP A 373 -16.16 5.88 -36.38
CA ASP A 373 -16.46 4.69 -37.17
C ASP A 373 -15.38 4.58 -38.25
N LEU A 374 -14.42 3.69 -38.03
CA LEU A 374 -13.23 3.55 -38.88
C LEU A 374 -13.60 2.91 -40.23
N LYS A 375 -14.68 2.14 -40.28
CA LYS A 375 -15.18 1.48 -41.48
C LYS A 375 -15.91 2.45 -42.40
N ALA A 376 -16.82 3.25 -41.85
CA ALA A 376 -17.52 4.30 -42.59
C ALA A 376 -16.71 5.61 -42.67
N GLN A 377 -15.53 5.65 -42.05
CA GLN A 377 -14.58 6.77 -42.08
C GLN A 377 -15.22 8.11 -41.66
N ARG A 378 -15.97 8.08 -40.54
CA ARG A 378 -16.68 9.26 -40.03
C ARG A 378 -16.62 9.34 -38.52
N VAL A 379 -16.76 10.56 -38.00
CA VAL A 379 -17.07 10.77 -36.59
C VAL A 379 -18.53 10.42 -36.34
N THR A 380 -18.80 9.52 -35.39
CA THR A 380 -20.18 9.15 -35.01
C THR A 380 -20.71 10.05 -33.91
N ARG A 381 -19.84 10.43 -32.95
CA ARG A 381 -20.26 11.15 -31.75
C ARG A 381 -19.15 12.02 -31.16
N LYS A 382 -19.55 13.10 -30.50
CA LYS A 382 -18.71 13.86 -29.55
C LYS A 382 -18.93 13.32 -28.13
N LEU A 383 -17.86 13.04 -27.42
CA LEU A 383 -17.89 12.68 -26.01
C LEU A 383 -17.70 13.95 -25.17
N GLU A 384 -18.45 14.04 -24.08
CA GLU A 384 -18.33 15.09 -23.07
C GLU A 384 -18.60 14.49 -21.69
N ARG A 385 -17.77 14.85 -20.71
CA ARG A 385 -18.05 14.66 -19.27
C ARG A 385 -18.10 16.01 -18.56
N ASP A 386 -18.66 16.03 -17.36
CA ASP A 386 -18.68 17.22 -16.50
C ASP A 386 -17.27 17.75 -16.16
N ASP A 387 -17.18 18.98 -15.68
CA ASP A 387 -15.91 19.65 -15.37
C ASP A 387 -15.37 19.41 -13.97
N TYR A 388 -16.20 18.95 -13.03
CA TYR A 388 -15.82 18.79 -11.63
C TYR A 388 -14.62 17.86 -11.45
N HIS A 389 -13.47 18.44 -11.09
CA HIS A 389 -12.17 17.78 -11.00
C HIS A 389 -11.78 16.93 -12.22
N SER A 390 -12.21 17.32 -13.41
CA SER A 390 -11.87 16.61 -14.66
C SER A 390 -10.38 16.68 -15.05
N ASP A 391 -9.58 17.43 -14.31
CA ASP A 391 -8.13 17.60 -14.45
C ASP A 391 -7.30 16.68 -13.55
N VAL A 392 -7.92 16.00 -12.56
CA VAL A 392 -7.19 15.13 -11.61
C VAL A 392 -7.17 13.67 -12.04
N SER A 393 -8.10 13.22 -12.88
CA SER A 393 -8.19 11.82 -13.35
C SER A 393 -8.26 11.72 -14.87
N ASN A 394 -7.77 10.60 -15.40
CA ASN A 394 -7.87 10.27 -16.80
C ASN A 394 -9.34 10.19 -17.23
N PHE A 395 -9.65 10.63 -18.45
CA PHE A 395 -10.97 10.43 -19.04
C PHE A 395 -11.31 8.92 -19.10
N PRO A 396 -12.41 8.48 -18.45
CA PRO A 396 -12.79 7.07 -18.42
C PRO A 396 -13.30 6.60 -19.78
N LEU A 397 -12.64 5.60 -20.34
CA LEU A 397 -12.92 5.14 -21.70
C LEU A 397 -12.43 3.71 -21.95
N ALA A 398 -13.35 2.81 -22.31
CA ALA A 398 -13.02 1.46 -22.74
C ALA A 398 -14.04 0.90 -23.73
N PHE A 399 -13.58 0.08 -24.68
CA PHE A 399 -14.44 -0.74 -25.53
C PHE A 399 -14.48 -2.17 -25.00
N PHE A 400 -15.62 -2.82 -25.18
CA PHE A 400 -15.79 -4.26 -24.92
C PHE A 400 -16.75 -4.87 -25.94
N VAL A 401 -16.78 -6.20 -26.03
CA VAL A 401 -17.72 -6.94 -26.87
C VAL A 401 -18.66 -7.75 -25.98
N MET A 402 -19.97 -7.63 -26.23
CA MET A 402 -20.98 -8.42 -25.55
C MET A 402 -22.10 -8.79 -26.51
N ASP A 403 -22.51 -10.06 -26.48
CA ASP A 403 -23.56 -10.61 -27.35
C ASP A 403 -23.31 -10.24 -28.84
N ASP A 404 -22.06 -10.43 -29.30
CA ASP A 404 -21.56 -10.09 -30.64
C ASP A 404 -21.66 -8.61 -31.05
N ARG A 405 -21.78 -7.71 -30.06
CA ARG A 405 -21.84 -6.25 -30.28
C ARG A 405 -20.68 -5.55 -29.61
N THR A 406 -20.05 -4.64 -30.34
CA THR A 406 -19.06 -3.70 -29.79
C THR A 406 -19.77 -2.57 -29.04
N LEU A 407 -19.41 -2.39 -27.78
CA LEU A 407 -19.98 -1.40 -26.87
C LEU A 407 -18.89 -0.51 -26.28
N LEU A 408 -19.28 0.70 -25.86
CA LEU A 408 -18.38 1.72 -25.31
C LEU A 408 -18.79 2.06 -23.88
N VAL A 409 -17.86 1.89 -22.93
CA VAL A 409 -17.93 2.51 -21.61
C VAL A 409 -17.24 3.86 -21.64
N HIS A 410 -17.90 4.91 -21.17
CA HIS A 410 -17.33 6.25 -21.08
C HIS A 410 -17.93 7.06 -19.93
N GLY A 411 -17.16 8.01 -19.41
CA GLY A 411 -17.64 8.94 -18.39
C GLY A 411 -18.61 9.97 -18.96
N THR A 412 -19.72 10.20 -18.26
CA THR A 412 -20.78 11.15 -18.66
C THR A 412 -21.01 12.26 -17.65
N GLU A 413 -20.89 11.96 -16.36
CA GLU A 413 -20.81 12.93 -15.26
C GLU A 413 -19.47 12.72 -14.52
N TRP A 414 -19.16 13.58 -13.54
CA TRP A 414 -17.89 13.51 -12.82
C TRP A 414 -17.67 12.18 -12.06
N ASN A 415 -18.75 11.56 -11.59
CA ASN A 415 -18.79 10.29 -10.85
C ASN A 415 -19.64 9.22 -11.54
N ARG A 416 -19.83 9.31 -12.86
CA ARG A 416 -20.72 8.40 -13.59
C ARG A 416 -20.10 7.84 -14.85
N LEU A 417 -20.23 6.53 -15.02
CA LEU A 417 -20.01 5.84 -16.28
C LEU A 417 -21.35 5.43 -16.93
N ASP A 418 -21.36 5.39 -18.25
CA ASP A 418 -22.44 4.80 -19.04
C ASP A 418 -21.90 3.88 -20.14
N ILE A 419 -22.68 2.84 -20.46
CA ILE A 419 -22.49 1.99 -21.62
C ILE A 419 -23.32 2.56 -22.77
N SER A 420 -22.71 2.74 -23.94
CA SER A 420 -23.39 3.21 -25.14
C SER A 420 -22.99 2.41 -26.38
N ASP A 421 -23.88 2.37 -27.37
CA ASP A 421 -23.55 1.89 -28.71
C ASP A 421 -22.67 2.93 -29.42
N PRO A 422 -21.44 2.59 -29.87
CA PRO A 422 -20.52 3.56 -30.44
C PRO A 422 -20.93 4.07 -31.84
N ILE A 423 -21.82 3.35 -32.53
CA ILE A 423 -22.26 3.70 -33.88
C ILE A 423 -23.52 4.57 -33.83
N THR A 424 -24.51 4.19 -33.02
CA THR A 424 -25.79 4.92 -32.92
C THR A 424 -25.77 6.01 -31.85
N GLY A 425 -24.91 5.87 -30.83
CA GLY A 425 -24.86 6.75 -29.67
C GLY A 425 -25.92 6.47 -28.61
N GLU A 426 -26.73 5.41 -28.77
CA GLU A 426 -27.75 5.01 -27.80
C GLU A 426 -27.11 4.65 -26.46
N CYS A 427 -27.55 5.27 -25.36
CA CYS A 427 -27.13 4.93 -24.01
C CYS A 427 -27.95 3.74 -23.50
N LEU A 428 -27.28 2.64 -23.17
CA LEU A 428 -27.90 1.38 -22.75
C LEU A 428 -28.09 1.28 -21.23
N THR A 429 -27.40 2.12 -20.47
CA THR A 429 -27.46 2.17 -18.99
C THR A 429 -28.08 3.46 -18.48
N GLN A 430 -28.95 4.08 -19.28
CA GLN A 430 -29.58 5.36 -18.94
C GLN A 430 -30.37 5.24 -17.62
N ARG A 431 -29.97 6.04 -16.64
CA ARG A 431 -30.64 6.17 -15.34
C ARG A 431 -30.64 7.64 -14.87
N PRO A 432 -31.51 8.02 -13.90
CA PRO A 432 -31.51 9.37 -13.33
C PRO A 432 -30.18 9.70 -12.66
N SER A 433 -29.77 10.97 -12.66
CA SER A 433 -28.62 11.42 -11.86
C SER A 433 -29.00 11.51 -10.39
N VAL A 434 -28.09 11.13 -9.48
CA VAL A 434 -28.31 11.14 -8.02
C VAL A 434 -27.43 12.20 -7.38
N ALA A 435 -28.05 13.27 -6.87
CA ALA A 435 -27.34 14.35 -6.21
C ALA A 435 -27.18 14.08 -4.71
N TRP A 436 -26.07 14.54 -4.13
CA TRP A 436 -25.84 14.48 -2.70
C TRP A 436 -26.89 15.28 -1.91
N THR A 437 -27.36 14.73 -0.79
CA THR A 437 -28.25 15.42 0.16
C THR A 437 -27.72 15.32 1.59
N PRO A 438 -27.62 16.43 2.34
CA PRO A 438 -27.02 16.45 3.69
C PRO A 438 -27.70 15.53 4.70
N GLU A 439 -29.00 15.30 4.57
CA GLU A 439 -29.80 14.63 5.60
C GLU A 439 -29.61 13.11 5.61
N LYS A 440 -29.31 12.53 4.44
CA LYS A 440 -28.99 11.12 4.22
C LYS A 440 -28.39 10.97 2.82
N PRO A 441 -27.28 10.23 2.63
CA PRO A 441 -26.81 9.91 1.30
C PRO A 441 -27.91 9.13 0.55
N PRO A 442 -28.34 9.60 -0.63
CA PRO A 442 -29.37 8.93 -1.40
C PRO A 442 -28.89 7.55 -1.86
N GLN A 443 -29.84 6.65 -2.10
CA GLN A 443 -29.55 5.35 -2.70
C GLN A 443 -28.86 5.57 -4.07
N HIS A 444 -27.79 4.83 -4.34
CA HIS A 444 -26.95 4.94 -5.55
C HIS A 444 -26.14 6.24 -5.66
N TYR A 445 -26.02 7.04 -4.59
CA TYR A 445 -25.05 8.13 -4.59
C TYR A 445 -23.64 7.56 -4.47
N LEU A 446 -22.76 7.96 -5.40
CA LEU A 446 -21.38 7.52 -5.46
C LEU A 446 -20.45 8.73 -5.33
N ASP A 447 -19.56 8.73 -4.35
CA ASP A 447 -18.53 9.77 -4.18
C ASP A 447 -17.17 9.20 -4.59
N TYR A 448 -17.04 8.95 -5.89
CA TYR A 448 -15.90 8.28 -6.51
C TYR A 448 -15.67 8.85 -7.91
N PHE A 449 -14.43 9.15 -8.24
CA PHE A 449 -14.04 9.67 -9.55
C PHE A 449 -13.50 8.54 -10.40
N HIS A 450 -14.31 8.09 -11.35
CA HIS A 450 -13.87 7.13 -12.34
C HIS A 450 -12.67 7.66 -13.14
N ALA A 451 -11.76 6.78 -13.52
CA ALA A 451 -10.55 7.16 -14.23
C ALA A 451 -10.14 6.13 -15.29
N GLY A 452 -8.88 5.73 -15.36
CA GLY A 452 -8.37 4.77 -16.33
C GLY A 452 -9.14 3.44 -16.28
N LEU A 453 -9.73 3.08 -17.43
CA LEU A 453 -10.49 1.85 -17.58
C LEU A 453 -9.72 0.80 -18.41
N ILE A 454 -9.78 -0.45 -17.99
CA ILE A 454 -9.36 -1.63 -18.78
C ILE A 454 -10.41 -2.75 -18.71
N VAL A 455 -10.57 -3.48 -19.81
CA VAL A 455 -11.52 -4.60 -19.92
C VAL A 455 -10.75 -5.91 -20.00
N SER A 456 -11.23 -6.93 -19.29
CA SER A 456 -10.59 -8.24 -19.27
C SER A 456 -10.64 -8.91 -20.65
N PRO A 457 -9.65 -9.76 -21.01
CA PRO A 457 -9.63 -10.44 -22.30
C PRO A 457 -10.89 -11.24 -22.60
N ASN A 458 -11.47 -11.88 -21.58
CA ASN A 458 -12.74 -12.63 -21.68
C ASN A 458 -14.00 -11.74 -21.71
N GLN A 459 -13.86 -10.41 -21.68
CA GLN A 459 -14.96 -9.44 -21.75
C GLN A 459 -15.96 -9.50 -20.58
N GLU A 460 -15.57 -10.11 -19.45
CA GLU A 460 -16.45 -10.24 -18.27
C GLU A 460 -16.31 -9.09 -17.29
N TRP A 461 -15.10 -8.56 -17.14
CA TRP A 461 -14.73 -7.59 -16.12
C TRP A 461 -14.29 -6.27 -16.72
N LEU A 462 -14.70 -5.18 -16.07
CA LEU A 462 -14.15 -3.85 -16.24
C LEU A 462 -13.41 -3.49 -14.95
N VAL A 463 -12.14 -3.11 -15.05
CA VAL A 463 -11.40 -2.53 -13.92
C VAL A 463 -11.28 -1.03 -14.12
N ASP A 464 -11.57 -0.30 -13.05
CA ASP A 464 -11.43 1.15 -12.94
C ASP A 464 -10.37 1.48 -11.91
N ASP A 465 -9.40 2.31 -12.31
CA ASP A 465 -8.30 2.81 -11.47
C ASP A 465 -8.62 4.23 -10.98
N GLY A 466 -9.73 4.37 -10.27
CA GLY A 466 -10.32 5.66 -9.92
C GLY A 466 -9.72 6.31 -8.68
N TRP A 467 -10.26 7.46 -8.34
CA TRP A 467 -9.80 8.34 -7.27
C TRP A 467 -10.91 8.62 -6.26
N VAL A 468 -10.56 8.65 -4.97
CA VAL A 468 -11.43 9.02 -3.84
C VAL A 468 -10.83 10.13 -2.99
N TRP A 469 -11.68 10.84 -2.25
CA TRP A 469 -11.26 11.97 -1.42
C TRP A 469 -10.24 11.59 -0.33
N GLN A 470 -9.40 12.56 0.03
CA GLN A 470 -8.14 12.43 0.81
C GLN A 470 -7.00 11.74 0.03
N PRO A 471 -6.58 12.37 -1.08
CA PRO A 471 -6.48 11.73 -2.38
C PRO A 471 -5.87 10.32 -2.35
N HIS A 472 -6.73 9.31 -2.46
CA HIS A 472 -6.31 7.92 -2.66
C HIS A 472 -6.80 7.42 -4.02
N GLY A 473 -5.98 6.61 -4.68
CA GLY A 473 -6.41 5.76 -5.78
C GLY A 473 -7.06 4.48 -5.26
N MET A 474 -8.07 4.01 -5.96
CA MET A 474 -8.78 2.79 -5.60
C MET A 474 -9.09 2.00 -6.86
N LEU A 475 -8.58 0.76 -6.94
CA LEU A 475 -8.97 -0.16 -8.01
C LEU A 475 -10.24 -0.88 -7.64
N VAL A 476 -11.17 -0.90 -8.58
CA VAL A 476 -12.47 -1.56 -8.45
C VAL A 476 -12.75 -2.37 -9.70
N ALA A 477 -13.38 -3.54 -9.55
CA ALA A 477 -13.84 -4.34 -10.68
C ALA A 477 -15.37 -4.43 -10.74
N TYR A 478 -15.91 -4.30 -11.95
CA TYR A 478 -17.33 -4.38 -12.25
C TYR A 478 -17.61 -5.52 -13.23
N ARG A 479 -18.71 -6.26 -13.04
CA ARG A 479 -19.15 -7.28 -13.99
C ARG A 479 -19.95 -6.65 -15.11
N LEU A 480 -19.38 -6.63 -16.32
CA LEU A 480 -19.99 -5.98 -17.49
C LEU A 480 -21.38 -6.55 -17.82
N ARG A 481 -21.55 -7.88 -17.77
CA ARG A 481 -22.84 -8.53 -18.07
C ARG A 481 -23.92 -8.17 -17.06
N ARG A 482 -23.57 -8.16 -15.77
CA ARG A 482 -24.49 -7.77 -14.70
C ARG A 482 -24.91 -6.32 -14.87
N TRP A 483 -23.96 -5.43 -15.17
CA TRP A 483 -24.24 -4.02 -15.42
C TRP A 483 -25.24 -3.81 -16.57
N LEU A 484 -25.04 -4.52 -17.69
CA LEU A 484 -25.87 -4.31 -18.87
C LEU A 484 -27.27 -4.94 -18.75
N HIS A 485 -27.41 -6.08 -18.07
CA HIS A 485 -28.65 -6.88 -18.13
C HIS A 485 -29.41 -7.00 -16.81
N GLU A 486 -28.77 -6.71 -15.67
CA GLU A 486 -29.35 -6.99 -14.35
C GLU A 486 -29.41 -5.74 -13.47
N ASN A 487 -28.33 -4.95 -13.42
CA ASN A 487 -28.22 -3.77 -12.57
C ASN A 487 -27.63 -2.57 -13.31
N VAL A 488 -28.48 -1.63 -13.73
CA VAL A 488 -28.04 -0.40 -14.39
C VAL A 488 -27.17 0.51 -13.51
N TRP A 489 -27.19 0.29 -12.18
CA TRP A 489 -26.41 1.00 -11.16
C TRP A 489 -25.18 0.22 -10.68
N GLU A 490 -24.70 -0.77 -11.44
CA GLU A 490 -23.60 -1.66 -10.99
C GLU A 490 -22.39 -0.87 -10.49
N THR A 491 -22.00 0.19 -11.18
CA THR A 491 -20.87 1.03 -10.78
C THR A 491 -21.10 1.72 -9.43
N GLU A 492 -22.29 2.27 -9.19
CA GLU A 492 -22.63 2.98 -7.96
C GLU A 492 -22.86 2.02 -6.78
N ASP A 493 -23.42 0.85 -7.05
CA ASP A 493 -23.79 -0.12 -6.01
C ASP A 493 -22.63 -0.97 -5.52
N THR A 494 -21.63 -1.23 -6.37
CA THR A 494 -20.60 -2.24 -6.07
C THR A 494 -19.22 -1.64 -5.80
N THR A 495 -19.03 -0.33 -5.99
CA THR A 495 -17.71 0.32 -5.89
C THR A 495 -16.99 0.03 -4.58
N PHE A 496 -17.71 0.10 -3.45
CA PHE A 496 -17.13 -0.13 -2.13
C PHE A 496 -17.21 -1.59 -1.66
N ASP A 497 -17.95 -2.44 -2.39
CA ASP A 497 -18.10 -3.86 -2.07
C ASP A 497 -17.05 -4.73 -2.79
N HIS A 498 -16.60 -4.31 -3.98
CA HIS A 498 -15.71 -5.09 -4.86
C HIS A 498 -14.40 -4.37 -5.17
N GLN A 499 -13.76 -3.88 -4.11
CA GLN A 499 -12.49 -3.19 -4.18
C GLN A 499 -11.31 -4.17 -4.28
N ILE A 500 -10.43 -3.98 -5.27
CA ILE A 500 -9.19 -4.76 -5.43
C ILE A 500 -8.12 -4.27 -4.46
N CYS A 501 -7.84 -2.96 -4.44
CA CYS A 501 -6.89 -2.36 -3.48
C CYS A 501 -7.07 -0.83 -3.36
N VAL A 502 -6.60 -0.26 -2.24
CA VAL A 502 -6.34 1.18 -2.06
C VAL A 502 -4.87 1.45 -2.36
N ARG A 503 -4.56 2.62 -2.92
CA ARG A 503 -3.21 3.12 -3.20
C ARG A 503 -3.19 4.64 -3.03
N ASP A 504 -2.02 5.25 -2.91
CA ASP A 504 -1.90 6.73 -2.84
C ASP A 504 -1.79 7.40 -4.21
N TYR A 505 -2.09 6.64 -5.26
CA TYR A 505 -1.98 7.03 -6.65
C TYR A 505 -3.00 6.28 -7.48
N TRP A 506 -3.43 6.91 -8.56
CA TRP A 506 -4.33 6.36 -9.55
C TRP A 506 -3.73 6.56 -10.94
N ASP A 507 -4.40 5.99 -11.95
CA ASP A 507 -4.01 6.12 -13.35
C ASP A 507 -2.57 5.64 -13.67
N ARG A 508 -2.08 4.65 -12.91
CA ARG A 508 -0.77 4.03 -13.12
C ARG A 508 -0.87 2.80 -14.01
N ALA A 509 0.29 2.18 -14.29
CA ALA A 509 0.34 1.06 -15.20
C ALA A 509 -0.34 -0.19 -14.59
N LEU A 510 -1.14 -0.85 -15.41
CA LEU A 510 -1.87 -2.06 -15.08
C LEU A 510 -2.19 -2.82 -16.37
N CYS A 511 -2.22 -4.14 -16.31
CA CYS A 511 -2.58 -4.99 -17.44
C CYS A 511 -3.17 -6.33 -16.99
N TRP A 512 -4.03 -6.91 -17.80
CA TRP A 512 -4.53 -8.26 -17.59
C TRP A 512 -3.47 -9.29 -17.92
N ILE A 513 -3.30 -10.28 -17.05
CA ILE A 513 -2.52 -11.50 -17.33
C ILE A 513 -3.41 -12.52 -18.05
N ASP A 514 -4.64 -12.66 -17.58
CA ASP A 514 -5.67 -13.51 -18.19
C ASP A 514 -7.07 -12.92 -17.91
N GLY A 515 -8.14 -13.72 -18.04
CA GLY A 515 -9.52 -13.26 -17.83
C GLY A 515 -9.89 -12.87 -16.39
N HIS A 516 -9.09 -13.28 -15.40
CA HIS A 516 -9.35 -13.08 -13.97
C HIS A 516 -8.14 -12.54 -13.20
N THR A 517 -6.95 -12.60 -13.78
CA THR A 517 -5.71 -12.18 -13.12
C THR A 517 -5.28 -10.80 -13.61
N LEU A 518 -5.11 -9.86 -12.68
CA LEU A 518 -4.69 -8.48 -12.95
C LEU A 518 -3.30 -8.20 -12.40
N ALA A 519 -2.41 -7.67 -13.24
CA ALA A 519 -1.13 -7.10 -12.83
C ALA A 519 -1.27 -5.59 -12.60
N VAL A 520 -0.82 -5.12 -11.45
CA VAL A 520 -0.95 -3.75 -10.96
C VAL A 520 0.44 -3.24 -10.61
N TRP A 521 0.86 -2.12 -11.21
CA TRP A 521 2.16 -1.53 -10.94
C TRP A 521 2.19 -0.84 -9.58
N GLY A 522 3.37 -0.91 -8.95
CA GLY A 522 3.74 -0.19 -7.75
C GLY A 522 3.55 -1.03 -6.50
N TYR A 523 4.52 -0.92 -5.59
CA TYR A 523 4.44 -1.45 -4.24
C TYR A 523 4.91 -0.38 -3.26
N GLY A 524 4.13 -0.13 -2.21
CA GLY A 524 4.45 0.82 -1.16
C GLY A 524 3.31 1.78 -0.82
N ASP A 525 3.52 2.52 0.27
CA ASP A 525 2.60 3.50 0.84
C ASP A 525 3.18 4.91 0.60
N GLY A 526 2.40 5.80 0.00
CA GLY A 526 2.77 7.16 -0.40
C GLY A 526 3.50 7.23 -1.73
N GLU A 527 3.25 8.28 -2.53
CA GLU A 527 3.93 8.48 -3.82
C GLU A 527 5.46 8.58 -3.68
N GLU A 528 5.96 9.09 -2.54
CA GLU A 528 7.39 9.26 -2.25
C GLU A 528 8.12 7.93 -2.03
N TRP A 529 7.38 6.86 -1.71
CA TRP A 529 7.94 5.57 -1.33
C TRP A 529 7.46 4.46 -2.26
N LEU A 530 7.29 4.73 -3.54
CA LEU A 530 6.90 3.71 -4.51
C LEU A 530 8.09 2.91 -5.04
N LEU A 531 8.06 1.60 -4.81
CA LEU A 531 8.98 0.68 -5.47
C LEU A 531 8.45 0.29 -6.85
N PRO A 532 9.32 0.29 -7.89
CA PRO A 532 9.03 -0.36 -9.16
C PRO A 532 8.79 -1.84 -8.90
N ALA A 533 7.53 -2.24 -9.01
CA ALA A 533 7.06 -3.58 -8.68
C ALA A 533 5.76 -3.87 -9.41
N VAL A 534 5.39 -5.14 -9.45
CA VAL A 534 4.08 -5.59 -9.90
C VAL A 534 3.46 -6.43 -8.82
N ARG A 535 2.24 -6.07 -8.43
CA ARG A 535 1.34 -6.85 -7.59
C ARG A 535 0.32 -7.54 -8.50
N ILE A 536 0.03 -8.80 -8.22
CA ILE A 536 -0.87 -9.64 -9.03
C ILE A 536 -2.09 -9.98 -8.17
N PHE A 537 -3.28 -9.75 -8.71
CA PHE A 537 -4.55 -9.97 -8.03
C PHE A 537 -5.45 -10.90 -8.81
N ASP A 538 -6.23 -11.71 -8.09
CA ASP A 538 -7.45 -12.30 -8.62
C ASP A 538 -8.57 -11.27 -8.50
N VAL A 539 -9.19 -10.88 -9.62
CA VAL A 539 -10.21 -9.83 -9.61
C VAL A 539 -11.55 -10.31 -9.10
N GLU A 540 -11.85 -11.61 -9.10
CA GLU A 540 -13.12 -12.13 -8.62
C GLU A 540 -13.14 -12.22 -7.09
N THR A 541 -12.04 -12.64 -6.48
CA THR A 541 -11.92 -12.74 -5.01
C THR A 541 -11.24 -11.53 -4.38
N THR A 542 -10.78 -10.58 -5.20
CA THR A 542 -9.98 -9.39 -4.82
C THR A 542 -8.68 -9.73 -4.06
N ALA A 543 -8.24 -10.98 -4.12
CA ALA A 543 -7.09 -11.45 -3.36
C ALA A 543 -5.79 -11.09 -4.08
N GLU A 544 -4.85 -10.48 -3.37
CA GLU A 544 -3.48 -10.39 -3.83
C GLU A 544 -2.85 -11.79 -3.83
N LEU A 545 -2.47 -12.26 -5.01
CA LEU A 545 -1.90 -13.58 -5.21
C LEU A 545 -0.40 -13.60 -4.94
N ARG A 546 0.32 -12.57 -5.42
CA ARG A 546 1.78 -12.41 -5.29
C ARG A 546 2.22 -11.04 -5.77
N TRP A 547 3.49 -10.70 -5.56
CA TRP A 547 4.12 -9.52 -6.13
C TRP A 547 5.62 -9.75 -6.36
N PHE A 548 6.24 -8.95 -7.24
CA PHE A 548 7.68 -8.97 -7.47
C PHE A 548 8.23 -7.61 -7.87
N LEU A 549 9.53 -7.42 -7.64
CA LEU A 549 10.25 -6.16 -7.86
C LEU A 549 10.79 -6.03 -9.30
N GLY A 550 10.90 -4.79 -9.76
CA GLY A 550 11.69 -4.41 -10.91
C GLY A 550 10.93 -3.81 -12.09
N PRO A 551 9.71 -4.26 -12.47
CA PRO A 551 9.01 -3.66 -13.60
C PRO A 551 8.75 -2.16 -13.39
N SER A 552 9.05 -1.36 -14.42
CA SER A 552 8.82 0.08 -14.47
C SER A 552 8.20 0.49 -15.81
N GLY A 553 7.58 1.68 -15.83
CA GLY A 553 6.95 2.21 -17.04
C GLY A 553 5.59 1.58 -17.35
N VAL A 554 5.31 1.38 -18.64
CA VAL A 554 4.09 0.74 -19.13
C VAL A 554 4.18 -0.77 -18.92
N LEU A 555 3.08 -1.38 -18.50
CA LEU A 555 2.94 -2.83 -18.39
C LEU A 555 2.10 -3.37 -19.54
N VAL A 556 2.59 -4.41 -20.20
CA VAL A 556 1.83 -5.15 -21.22
C VAL A 556 2.11 -6.63 -21.05
N PHE A 557 1.06 -7.45 -21.04
CA PHE A 557 1.19 -8.89 -20.96
C PHE A 557 0.82 -9.56 -22.29
N ASP A 558 1.60 -10.57 -22.66
CA ASP A 558 1.34 -11.50 -23.77
C ASP A 558 1.82 -12.89 -23.33
N ASN A 559 2.85 -13.46 -23.96
CA ASN A 559 3.50 -14.68 -23.44
C ASN A 559 4.29 -14.44 -22.14
N TYR A 560 4.73 -13.20 -21.94
CA TYR A 560 5.47 -12.71 -20.78
C TYR A 560 4.90 -11.36 -20.37
N LEU A 561 5.25 -10.91 -19.18
CA LEU A 561 5.05 -9.51 -18.83
C LEU A 561 6.19 -8.68 -19.42
N TYR A 562 5.85 -7.61 -20.11
CA TYR A 562 6.77 -6.62 -20.62
C TYR A 562 6.63 -5.34 -19.82
N SER A 563 7.76 -4.74 -19.49
CA SER A 563 7.82 -3.39 -18.91
C SER A 563 8.76 -2.52 -19.73
N PHE A 564 8.31 -1.33 -20.10
CA PHE A 564 9.07 -0.39 -20.91
C PHE A 564 8.44 1.00 -20.88
N SER A 565 9.20 2.02 -21.24
CA SER A 565 8.65 3.34 -21.55
C SER A 565 9.52 4.00 -22.62
N ALA A 566 9.24 5.27 -22.97
CA ALA A 566 10.16 6.01 -23.83
C ALA A 566 11.53 6.22 -23.15
N ASP A 567 11.56 6.24 -21.82
CA ASP A 567 12.73 6.52 -21.00
C ASP A 567 13.29 5.25 -20.33
N ASP A 568 12.47 4.20 -20.18
CA ASP A 568 12.85 2.91 -19.60
C ASP A 568 13.07 1.85 -20.70
N PRO A 569 14.24 1.19 -20.72
CA PRO A 569 14.52 0.13 -21.69
C PRO A 569 13.57 -1.07 -21.53
N LEU A 570 13.42 -1.85 -22.60
CA LEU A 570 12.59 -3.05 -22.59
C LEU A 570 13.12 -4.09 -21.60
N ALA A 571 12.27 -4.52 -20.67
CA ALA A 571 12.47 -5.69 -19.84
C ALA A 571 11.33 -6.72 -20.02
N VAL A 572 11.70 -8.00 -19.95
CA VAL A 572 10.79 -9.15 -20.06
C VAL A 572 10.82 -9.92 -18.74
N TRP A 573 9.65 -10.27 -18.22
CA TRP A 573 9.46 -10.84 -16.89
C TRP A 573 8.60 -12.10 -16.93
N ASP A 574 8.97 -13.05 -16.08
CA ASP A 574 8.14 -14.21 -15.76
C ASP A 574 7.21 -13.85 -14.59
N VAL A 575 5.89 -13.85 -14.83
CA VAL A 575 4.91 -13.45 -13.81
C VAL A 575 4.74 -14.45 -12.67
N GLU A 576 5.11 -15.72 -12.89
CA GLU A 576 4.99 -16.75 -11.86
C GLU A 576 6.15 -16.69 -10.87
N THR A 577 7.35 -16.41 -11.36
CA THR A 577 8.60 -16.41 -10.58
C THR A 577 9.09 -15.01 -10.23
N GLY A 578 8.62 -13.96 -10.91
CA GLY A 578 9.07 -12.58 -10.77
C GLY A 578 10.48 -12.32 -11.31
N GLU A 579 11.09 -13.28 -12.02
CA GLU A 579 12.44 -13.16 -12.57
C GLU A 579 12.44 -12.35 -13.88
N ARG A 580 13.42 -11.46 -14.03
CA ARG A 580 13.72 -10.79 -15.29
C ARG A 580 14.41 -11.76 -16.25
N LEU A 581 13.74 -12.05 -17.35
CA LEU A 581 14.19 -12.99 -18.37
C LEU A 581 15.07 -12.36 -19.44
N LEU A 582 14.88 -11.06 -19.68
CA LEU A 582 15.63 -10.29 -20.65
C LEU A 582 15.58 -8.81 -20.29
N HIS A 583 16.67 -8.10 -20.55
CA HIS A 583 16.76 -6.66 -20.45
C HIS A 583 17.57 -6.11 -21.64
N ILE A 584 16.99 -5.18 -22.40
CA ILE A 584 17.62 -4.61 -23.60
C ILE A 584 17.91 -3.13 -23.36
N PRO A 585 19.07 -2.76 -22.77
CA PRO A 585 19.34 -1.39 -22.33
C PRO A 585 19.31 -0.35 -23.44
N ASP A 586 19.60 -0.74 -24.69
CA ASP A 586 19.70 0.18 -25.84
C ASP A 586 18.38 0.33 -26.64
N PHE A 587 17.29 -0.27 -26.14
CA PHE A 587 15.99 -0.24 -26.82
C PHE A 587 14.83 0.04 -25.86
N SER A 588 14.36 1.28 -25.90
CA SER A 588 13.15 1.77 -25.20
C SER A 588 12.00 1.92 -26.21
N PRO A 589 11.15 0.90 -26.40
CA PRO A 589 9.98 1.02 -27.25
C PRO A 589 8.93 1.91 -26.60
N SER A 590 8.10 2.57 -27.41
CA SER A 590 6.95 3.34 -26.93
C SER A 590 5.64 2.57 -27.03
N HIS A 591 5.57 1.51 -27.83
CA HIS A 591 4.35 0.73 -28.03
C HIS A 591 4.65 -0.77 -28.22
N TYR A 592 3.63 -1.59 -27.98
CA TYR A 592 3.61 -3.02 -28.28
C TYR A 592 2.36 -3.38 -29.10
N HIS A 593 2.51 -4.25 -30.08
CA HIS A 593 1.44 -4.78 -30.90
C HIS A 593 1.18 -6.26 -30.55
N PRO A 594 0.19 -6.58 -29.71
CA PRO A 594 -0.04 -7.96 -29.26
C PRO A 594 -0.42 -8.90 -30.41
N GLY A 595 -1.15 -8.43 -31.43
CA GLY A 595 -1.55 -9.27 -32.57
C GLY A 595 -0.40 -9.88 -33.39
N VAL A 596 0.78 -9.25 -33.40
CA VAL A 596 1.96 -9.72 -34.16
C VAL A 596 3.24 -9.82 -33.33
N GLY A 597 3.17 -9.53 -32.02
CA GLY A 597 4.32 -9.59 -31.11
C GLY A 597 5.43 -8.56 -31.41
N HIS A 598 5.06 -7.37 -31.90
CA HIS A 598 6.04 -6.34 -32.27
C HIS A 598 6.13 -5.21 -31.23
N PHE A 599 7.35 -4.91 -30.79
CA PHE A 599 7.69 -3.69 -30.09
C PHE A 599 7.99 -2.58 -31.09
N LEU A 600 7.61 -1.35 -30.77
CA LEU A 600 7.76 -0.22 -31.68
C LEU A 600 8.42 0.96 -30.97
N ARG A 601 9.52 1.45 -31.54
CA ARG A 601 10.08 2.78 -31.25
C ARG A 601 9.86 3.68 -32.47
N ILE A 602 9.17 4.79 -32.25
CA ILE A 602 8.90 5.80 -33.29
C ILE A 602 10.15 6.66 -33.46
N GLY A 603 10.66 6.76 -34.69
CA GLY A 603 11.74 7.67 -35.07
C GLY A 603 11.23 8.92 -35.79
N GLU A 604 12.13 9.68 -36.38
CA GLU A 604 11.80 10.88 -37.14
C GLU A 604 11.36 10.56 -38.58
N SER A 605 10.53 11.43 -39.16
CA SER A 605 10.20 11.43 -40.59
C SER A 605 9.69 10.08 -41.15
N GLY A 606 8.83 9.40 -40.40
CA GLY A 606 8.24 8.11 -40.81
C GLY A 606 9.19 6.92 -40.71
N THR A 607 10.27 7.07 -39.94
CA THR A 607 11.16 5.98 -39.58
C THR A 607 10.62 5.28 -38.32
N PHE A 608 10.57 3.96 -38.34
CA PHE A 608 10.14 3.14 -37.21
C PHE A 608 11.16 2.05 -36.94
N VAL A 609 11.47 1.79 -35.67
CA VAL A 609 12.27 0.62 -35.27
C VAL A 609 11.34 -0.40 -34.66
N VAL A 610 11.22 -1.55 -35.33
CA VAL A 610 10.39 -2.67 -34.93
C VAL A 610 11.27 -3.71 -34.25
N GLY A 611 10.92 -4.10 -33.03
CA GLY A 611 11.54 -5.19 -32.30
C GLY A 611 10.63 -6.42 -32.27
N GLN A 612 11.20 -7.60 -32.46
CA GLN A 612 10.51 -8.88 -32.33
C GLN A 612 11.26 -9.78 -31.35
N LEU A 613 10.56 -10.26 -30.33
CA LEU A 613 11.12 -11.18 -29.35
C LEU A 613 11.18 -12.59 -29.94
N ASN A 614 12.35 -13.21 -29.86
CA ASN A 614 12.59 -14.58 -30.29
C ASN A 614 13.13 -15.39 -29.11
N ALA A 615 12.84 -16.70 -29.11
CA ALA A 615 13.39 -17.65 -28.15
C ALA A 615 14.31 -18.63 -28.88
N ASP A 616 15.42 -19.01 -28.25
CA ASP A 616 16.31 -20.03 -28.80
C ASP A 616 15.59 -21.39 -28.90
N PRO A 617 15.67 -22.08 -30.05
CA PRO A 617 14.97 -23.36 -30.25
C PRO A 617 15.37 -24.48 -29.28
N LYS A 618 16.47 -24.30 -28.53
CA LYS A 618 17.09 -25.35 -27.71
C LYS A 618 16.64 -25.35 -26.23
N ASN A 619 15.96 -24.29 -25.76
CA ASN A 619 15.53 -24.17 -24.36
C ASN A 619 14.00 -24.27 -24.18
N GLY A 620 13.26 -24.64 -25.22
CA GLY A 620 11.81 -24.67 -25.20
C GLY A 620 11.23 -25.83 -24.39
N HIS A 621 10.95 -25.63 -23.10
CA HIS A 621 9.68 -26.11 -22.57
C HIS A 621 8.57 -25.23 -23.15
N SER A 622 8.19 -25.52 -24.39
CA SER A 622 6.97 -24.97 -24.98
C SER A 622 5.79 -25.47 -24.14
N LYS A 623 5.23 -24.59 -23.30
CA LYS A 623 3.79 -24.68 -23.05
C LYS A 623 3.15 -24.40 -24.39
N MET A 624 2.40 -25.40 -24.86
CA MET A 624 1.64 -25.33 -26.10
C MET A 624 0.88 -24.01 -26.16
N ALA A 625 1.00 -23.34 -27.31
CA ALA A 625 0.00 -22.39 -27.76
C ALA A 625 -1.37 -23.04 -27.57
N ILE A 626 -2.21 -22.45 -26.73
CA ILE A 626 -3.64 -22.72 -26.78
C ILE A 626 -4.10 -22.11 -28.08
N GLY A 627 -4.20 -22.97 -29.09
CA GLY A 627 -4.69 -22.63 -30.39
C GLY A 627 -6.11 -22.11 -30.29
N ALA A 628 -6.39 -21.17 -31.19
CA ALA A 628 -7.70 -20.82 -31.68
C ALA A 628 -8.74 -21.95 -31.52
N MET A 629 -9.73 -21.74 -30.67
CA MET A 629 -11.07 -22.25 -30.90
C MET A 629 -12.10 -21.22 -30.41
N ILE A 630 -12.65 -20.54 -31.43
CA ILE A 630 -13.91 -19.79 -31.51
C ILE A 630 -13.93 -18.42 -30.85
#